data_AF-A0A834S580-F1
#
_entry.id   AF-A0A834S580-F1
#
_cell.length_a   1.000
_cell.length_b   1.000
_cell.length_c   1.000
_cell.angle_alpha   90.00
_cell.angle_beta   90.00
_cell.angle_gamma   90.00
#
_symmetry.space_group_name_H-M   'P 1'
#
loop_
_entity.id
_entity.type
_entity.pdbx_description
1 polymer ?
#
loop_
_entity_poly.entity_id
_entity_poly.type
_entity_poly.pdbx_seq_one_letter_code
_entity_poly.pdbx_strand_id
1 'polypeptide(L)'
;MPPHSSHLLQPLDVGCFSPLKRAYSREVESLMRNHINHITKLEFLPAFKIAFDRAFTPANICSAFRGAGLVPLQPEAVLSKVDVQLRTPTPPAALPEAPWVAQTPSNARELEAQSSLIRERVRQHKSSSPASIIIAIDQLKKGAEVMMLSSELMRDRISSLEKANSAASARRRRSKKHIQKHGVLTKGAGEDILAQNEADQQIAHEERQGGARSGVSQRAQRRCTRCKETGHNSRTCNTNTINIE
;
A
#
# COMPACT_ATOMS: atom_id res chain seq x y z
N MET A 1 2.08 8.32 42.81
CA MET A 1 3.16 7.46 42.30
C MET A 1 4.47 8.23 42.39
N PRO A 2 5.59 7.64 42.84
CA PRO A 2 6.87 8.35 42.95
C PRO A 2 7.34 8.94 41.61
N PRO A 3 8.09 10.04 41.60
CA PRO A 3 8.71 10.56 40.39
C PRO A 3 9.57 9.50 39.67
N HIS A 4 9.64 9.57 38.34
CA HIS A 4 10.46 8.69 37.49
C HIS A 4 10.19 7.17 37.58
N SER A 5 9.08 6.75 38.18
CA SER A 5 8.73 5.33 38.36
C SER A 5 7.69 4.79 37.39
N SER A 6 7.31 5.55 36.35
CA SER A 6 6.26 5.13 35.41
C SER A 6 6.59 3.82 34.69
N HIS A 7 7.84 3.70 34.24
CA HIS A 7 8.41 2.50 33.60
C HIS A 7 8.42 1.25 34.51
N LEU A 8 8.15 1.39 35.80
CA LEU A 8 8.09 0.30 36.78
C LEU A 8 6.66 0.01 37.21
N LEU A 9 5.86 1.05 37.45
CA LEU A 9 4.58 0.95 38.14
C LEU A 9 3.36 1.15 37.23
N GLN A 10 3.53 1.68 36.02
CA GLN A 10 2.42 1.87 35.09
C GLN A 10 2.31 0.67 34.14
N PRO A 11 1.22 -0.13 34.21
CA PRO A 11 1.05 -1.29 33.34
C PRO A 11 1.21 -0.95 31.85
N LEU A 12 0.72 0.22 31.42
CA LEU A 12 0.84 0.66 30.03
C LEU A 12 2.31 0.77 29.57
N ASP A 13 3.16 1.38 30.38
CA ASP A 13 4.59 1.54 30.10
C ASP A 13 5.32 0.19 30.19
N VAL A 14 4.96 -0.64 31.18
CA VAL A 14 5.61 -1.93 31.44
C VAL A 14 5.34 -2.98 30.36
N GLY A 15 4.10 -3.03 29.83
CA GLY A 15 3.68 -4.17 29.01
C GLY A 15 2.92 -3.86 27.73
N CYS A 16 2.24 -2.71 27.60
CA CYS A 16 1.38 -2.45 26.43
C CYS A 16 2.05 -1.59 25.35
N PHE A 17 2.81 -0.57 25.75
CA PHE A 17 3.38 0.39 24.79
C PHE A 17 4.54 -0.18 23.98
N SER A 18 5.32 -1.12 24.51
CA SER A 18 6.38 -1.77 23.72
C SER A 18 5.80 -2.61 22.57
N PRO A 19 4.83 -3.53 22.80
CA PRO A 19 4.10 -4.19 21.72
C PRO A 19 3.40 -3.24 20.76
N LEU A 20 2.78 -2.16 21.27
CA LEU A 20 2.12 -1.15 20.44
C LEU A 20 3.11 -0.48 19.48
N LYS A 21 4.25 0.01 19.98
CA LYS A 21 5.30 0.62 19.15
C LYS A 21 5.77 -0.36 18.08
N ARG A 22 6.05 -1.61 18.45
CA ARG A 22 6.49 -2.64 17.50
C ARG A 22 5.44 -2.95 16.44
N ALA A 23 4.18 -3.10 16.83
CA ALA A 23 3.09 -3.37 15.91
C ALA A 23 2.87 -2.20 14.95
N TYR A 24 2.87 -0.97 15.47
CA TYR A 24 2.71 0.23 14.66
C TYR A 24 3.89 0.45 13.70
N SER A 25 5.14 0.23 14.15
CA SER A 25 6.31 0.27 13.27
C SER A 25 6.17 -0.68 12.07
N ARG A 26 5.63 -1.89 12.26
CA ARG A 26 5.37 -2.83 11.16
C ARG A 26 4.32 -2.31 10.18
N GLU A 27 3.26 -1.65 10.68
CA GLU A 27 2.26 -1.02 9.81
C GLU A 27 2.88 0.14 9.01
N VAL A 28 3.70 0.98 9.66
CA VAL A 28 4.44 2.06 8.99
C VAL A 28 5.40 1.50 7.92
N GLU A 29 6.17 0.45 8.22
CA GLU A 29 7.04 -0.21 7.25
C GLU A 29 6.26 -0.77 6.05
N SER A 30 5.03 -1.25 6.27
CA SER A 30 4.14 -1.73 5.20
C SER A 30 3.64 -0.57 4.32
N LEU A 31 3.28 0.57 4.93
CA LEU A 31 2.92 1.80 4.21
C LEU A 31 4.09 2.37 3.40
N MET A 32 5.29 2.45 4.00
CA MET A 32 6.51 2.89 3.32
C MET A 32 6.84 1.97 2.15
N ARG A 33 6.66 0.66 2.36
CA ARG A 33 6.68 -0.30 1.28
C ARG A 33 5.71 0.19 0.20
N ASN A 34 4.45 0.46 0.46
CA ASN A 34 3.52 0.89 -0.61
C ASN A 34 3.73 2.33 -1.15
N HIS A 35 4.94 2.89 -1.06
CA HIS A 35 5.32 4.26 -1.46
C HIS A 35 4.52 5.36 -0.77
N ILE A 36 3.92 5.05 0.38
CA ILE A 36 3.26 6.02 1.25
C ILE A 36 4.33 6.50 2.25
N ASN A 37 5.08 7.52 1.84
CA ASN A 37 6.15 8.09 2.65
C ASN A 37 5.67 9.20 3.61
N HIS A 38 4.43 9.66 3.45
CA HIS A 38 3.82 10.67 4.31
C HIS A 38 2.53 10.12 4.92
N ILE A 39 2.50 9.97 6.23
CA ILE A 39 1.35 9.45 6.97
C ILE A 39 0.43 10.61 7.34
N THR A 40 -0.75 10.66 6.74
CA THR A 40 -1.82 11.57 7.16
C THR A 40 -2.77 10.86 8.12
N LYS A 41 -3.81 11.56 8.62
CA LYS A 41 -4.85 10.94 9.45
C LYS A 41 -5.53 9.73 8.78
N LEU A 42 -5.60 9.72 7.45
CA LEU A 42 -6.23 8.64 6.68
C LEU A 42 -5.41 7.34 6.72
N GLU A 43 -4.10 7.44 6.87
CA GLU A 43 -3.21 6.28 7.03
C GLU A 43 -2.98 5.96 8.51
N PHE A 44 -2.84 6.98 9.35
CA PHE A 44 -2.59 6.84 10.78
C PHE A 44 -3.70 6.06 11.49
N LEU A 45 -4.97 6.45 11.32
CA LEU A 45 -6.05 5.85 12.11
C LEU A 45 -6.24 4.34 11.83
N PRO A 46 -6.25 3.88 10.56
CA PRO A 46 -6.32 2.44 10.28
C PRO A 46 -5.08 1.68 10.79
N ALA A 47 -3.87 2.19 10.55
CA ALA A 47 -2.64 1.55 11.01
C ALA A 47 -2.56 1.48 12.54
N PHE A 48 -2.94 2.56 13.23
CA PHE A 48 -3.00 2.61 14.68
C PHE A 48 -4.04 1.65 15.22
N LYS A 49 -5.23 1.54 14.62
CA LYS A 49 -6.27 0.60 15.06
C LYS A 49 -5.77 -0.84 15.00
N ILE A 50 -5.14 -1.24 13.90
CA ILE A 50 -4.56 -2.58 13.74
C ILE A 50 -3.47 -2.82 14.80
N ALA A 51 -2.58 -1.84 15.01
CA ALA A 51 -1.53 -1.95 16.02
C ALA A 51 -2.08 -2.03 17.44
N PHE A 52 -3.13 -1.26 17.73
CA PHE A 52 -3.83 -1.24 19.01
C PHE A 52 -4.45 -2.60 19.33
N ASP A 53 -5.19 -3.18 18.38
CA ASP A 53 -5.84 -4.49 18.58
C ASP A 53 -4.82 -5.61 18.82
N ARG A 54 -3.65 -5.53 18.18
CA ARG A 54 -2.55 -6.48 18.38
C ARG A 54 -1.83 -6.29 19.72
N ALA A 55 -1.76 -5.06 20.23
CA ALA A 55 -1.03 -4.73 21.44
C ALA A 55 -1.88 -4.88 22.70
N PHE A 56 -3.15 -4.47 22.68
CA PHE A 56 -4.05 -4.45 23.83
C PHE A 56 -4.89 -5.73 23.91
N THR A 57 -4.21 -6.88 23.95
CA THR A 57 -4.85 -8.17 24.20
C THR A 57 -5.04 -8.40 25.70
N PRO A 58 -6.02 -9.22 26.12
CA PRO A 58 -6.18 -9.58 27.54
C PRO A 58 -4.88 -10.14 28.15
N ALA A 59 -4.15 -10.97 27.40
CA ALA A 59 -2.88 -11.54 27.84
C ALA A 59 -1.80 -10.46 28.11
N ASN A 60 -1.68 -9.47 27.22
CA ASN A 60 -0.72 -8.38 27.39
C ASN A 60 -1.13 -7.47 28.56
N ILE A 61 -2.43 -7.17 28.71
CA ILE A 61 -2.94 -6.37 29.83
C ILE A 61 -2.68 -7.09 31.16
N CYS A 62 -3.06 -8.36 31.31
CA CYS A 62 -2.80 -9.12 32.53
C CYS A 62 -1.29 -9.20 32.84
N SER A 63 -0.45 -9.43 31.83
CA SER A 63 1.00 -9.47 31.99
C SER A 63 1.59 -8.11 32.38
N ALA A 64 1.03 -7.02 31.86
CA ALA A 64 1.41 -5.66 32.22
C ALA A 64 1.12 -5.35 33.70
N PHE A 65 -0.06 -5.71 34.20
CA PHE A 65 -0.42 -5.55 35.62
C PHE A 65 0.45 -6.42 36.53
N ARG A 66 0.77 -7.65 36.10
CA ARG A 66 1.70 -8.53 36.82
C ARG A 66 3.13 -7.96 36.83
N GLY A 67 3.61 -7.46 35.69
CA GLY A 67 4.95 -6.89 35.54
C GLY A 67 5.15 -5.62 36.35
N ALA A 68 4.07 -4.86 36.57
CA ALA A 68 4.02 -3.71 37.47
C ALA A 68 3.83 -4.10 38.96
N GLY A 69 3.74 -5.40 39.26
CA GLY A 69 3.57 -5.92 40.62
C GLY A 69 2.22 -5.60 41.25
N LEU A 70 1.18 -5.28 40.46
CA LEU A 70 -0.12 -4.86 40.98
C LEU A 70 -1.11 -6.03 41.11
N VAL A 71 -1.09 -6.97 40.16
CA VAL A 71 -2.02 -8.12 40.14
C VAL A 71 -1.30 -9.43 39.76
N PRO A 72 -1.12 -10.36 40.71
CA PRO A 72 -1.29 -10.17 42.15
C PRO A 72 -0.29 -9.11 42.69
N LEU A 73 -0.57 -8.55 43.86
CA LEU A 73 0.30 -7.55 44.49
C LEU A 73 1.66 -8.19 44.85
N GLN A 74 2.73 -7.77 44.17
CA GLN A 74 4.09 -8.32 44.29
C GLN A 74 5.14 -7.19 44.29
N PRO A 75 5.37 -6.54 45.44
CA PRO A 75 6.30 -5.40 45.55
C PRO A 75 7.76 -5.76 45.21
N GLU A 76 8.23 -6.94 45.65
CA GLU A 76 9.63 -7.39 45.45
C GLU A 76 10.03 -7.51 43.97
N ALA A 77 9.08 -7.89 43.11
CA ALA A 77 9.29 -7.99 41.67
C ALA A 77 9.55 -6.62 41.00
N VAL A 78 9.16 -5.53 41.66
CA VAL A 78 9.41 -4.16 41.22
C VAL A 78 10.68 -3.61 41.87
N LEU A 79 10.86 -3.82 43.19
CA LEU A 79 12.01 -3.33 43.95
C LEU A 79 13.34 -3.89 43.45
N SER A 80 13.38 -5.18 43.10
CA SER A 80 14.55 -5.83 42.50
C SER A 80 15.05 -5.18 41.19
N LYS A 81 14.20 -4.43 40.46
CA LYS A 81 14.59 -3.75 39.21
C LYS A 81 15.25 -2.39 39.44
N VAL A 82 15.17 -1.85 40.65
CA VAL A 82 15.76 -0.55 41.00
C VAL A 82 17.28 -0.68 41.19
N ASP A 83 17.77 -1.88 41.50
CA ASP A 83 19.19 -2.17 41.73
C ASP A 83 19.89 -2.54 40.40
N VAL A 84 20.29 -1.53 39.63
CA VAL A 84 20.81 -1.71 38.26
C VAL A 84 22.31 -2.04 38.27
N GLN A 85 22.68 -3.28 37.94
CA GLN A 85 24.05 -3.64 37.57
C GLN A 85 24.25 -3.46 36.06
N LEU A 86 25.15 -2.54 35.67
CA LEU A 86 25.55 -2.34 34.27
C LEU A 86 26.46 -3.49 33.81
N ARG A 87 26.10 -4.20 32.73
CA ARG A 87 26.99 -5.14 32.02
C ARG A 87 27.25 -4.66 30.60
N THR A 88 28.53 -4.58 30.24
CA THR A 88 29.00 -4.28 28.89
C THR A 88 29.02 -5.56 28.05
N PRO A 89 28.40 -5.59 26.85
CA PRO A 89 28.52 -6.72 25.94
C PRO A 89 29.95 -6.83 25.38
N THR A 90 30.50 -8.03 25.32
CA THR A 90 31.79 -8.32 24.68
C THR A 90 31.64 -8.30 23.15
N PRO A 91 32.54 -7.66 22.38
CA PRO A 91 32.46 -7.63 20.91
C PRO A 91 32.71 -9.02 20.28
N PRO A 92 32.07 -9.36 19.15
CA PRO A 92 32.38 -10.58 18.40
C PRO A 92 33.74 -10.46 17.70
N ALA A 93 34.51 -11.55 17.70
CA ALA A 93 35.76 -11.66 16.95
C ALA A 93 35.51 -11.80 15.43
N ALA A 94 36.36 -11.17 14.61
CA ALA A 94 36.29 -11.23 13.16
C ALA A 94 36.83 -12.57 12.60
N LEU A 95 36.16 -13.12 11.58
CA LEU A 95 36.58 -14.32 10.85
C LEU A 95 37.39 -13.95 9.59
N PRO A 96 38.40 -14.75 9.18
CA PRO A 96 39.18 -14.50 7.97
C PRO A 96 38.44 -14.92 6.69
N GLU A 97 38.67 -14.19 5.58
CA GLU A 97 38.15 -14.49 4.25
C GLU A 97 38.75 -15.77 3.64
N ALA A 98 37.91 -16.56 2.97
CA ALA A 98 38.29 -17.80 2.30
C ALA A 98 38.40 -17.62 0.76
N PRO A 99 39.23 -18.44 0.08
CA PRO A 99 39.38 -18.42 -1.39
C PRO A 99 38.06 -18.64 -2.14
N TRP A 100 37.91 -18.00 -3.29
CA TRP A 100 36.64 -17.97 -4.03
C TRP A 100 36.16 -19.36 -4.48
N VAL A 101 34.96 -19.74 -4.02
CA VAL A 101 34.24 -20.99 -4.35
C VAL A 101 33.09 -20.64 -5.31
N ALA A 102 32.57 -21.63 -6.06
CA ALA A 102 31.35 -21.45 -6.85
C ALA A 102 30.20 -20.91 -5.96
N GLN A 103 29.88 -19.63 -6.12
CA GLN A 103 28.85 -18.92 -5.36
C GLN A 103 27.54 -18.91 -6.12
N THR A 104 26.42 -18.71 -5.41
CA THR A 104 25.13 -18.54 -6.06
C THR A 104 25.14 -17.25 -6.90
N PRO A 105 24.87 -17.31 -8.22
CA PRO A 105 24.88 -16.11 -9.05
C PRO A 105 23.74 -15.17 -8.65
N SER A 106 24.05 -13.90 -8.48
CA SER A 106 23.10 -12.87 -8.01
C SER A 106 22.51 -12.02 -9.14
N ASN A 107 23.12 -12.06 -10.32
CA ASN A 107 22.71 -11.29 -11.49
C ASN A 107 22.99 -12.04 -12.80
N ALA A 108 22.45 -11.53 -13.90
CA ALA A 108 22.52 -12.18 -15.22
C ALA A 108 23.97 -12.34 -15.74
N ARG A 109 24.86 -11.39 -15.41
CA ARG A 109 26.27 -11.46 -15.83
C ARG A 109 27.03 -12.56 -15.08
N GLU A 110 26.80 -12.68 -13.78
CA GLU A 110 27.34 -13.78 -12.97
C GLU A 110 26.79 -15.13 -13.41
N LEU A 111 25.50 -15.20 -13.76
CA LEU A 111 24.86 -16.40 -14.31
C LEU A 111 25.55 -16.86 -15.60
N GLU A 112 25.83 -15.93 -16.51
CA GLU A 112 26.51 -16.19 -17.77
C GLU A 112 27.98 -16.62 -17.56
N ALA A 113 28.68 -15.98 -16.63
CA ALA A 113 30.04 -16.34 -16.25
C ALA A 113 30.10 -17.76 -15.64
N GLN A 114 29.18 -18.11 -14.75
CA GLN A 114 29.11 -19.45 -14.17
C GLN A 114 28.71 -20.52 -15.20
N SER A 115 27.77 -20.22 -16.09
CA SER A 115 27.39 -21.10 -17.19
C SER A 115 28.60 -21.40 -18.09
N SER A 116 29.40 -20.38 -18.42
CA SER A 116 30.63 -20.52 -19.20
C SER A 116 31.68 -21.36 -18.48
N LEU A 117 31.85 -21.17 -17.17
CA LEU A 117 32.76 -21.95 -16.33
C LEU A 117 32.35 -23.44 -16.26
N ILE A 118 31.06 -23.73 -16.10
CA ILE A 118 30.54 -25.10 -16.10
C ILE A 118 30.83 -25.76 -17.45
N ARG A 119 30.56 -25.05 -18.56
CA ARG A 119 30.82 -25.55 -19.92
C ARG A 119 32.29 -25.90 -20.12
N GLU A 120 33.21 -25.06 -19.64
CA GLU A 120 34.64 -25.31 -19.75
C GLU A 120 35.09 -26.50 -18.90
N ARG A 121 34.59 -26.62 -17.66
CA ARG A 121 34.87 -27.78 -16.79
C ARG A 121 34.38 -29.09 -17.37
N VAL A 122 33.22 -29.09 -18.03
CA VAL A 122 32.68 -30.26 -18.74
C VAL A 122 33.58 -30.63 -19.93
N ARG A 123 34.03 -29.66 -20.72
CA ARG A 123 34.91 -29.90 -21.88
C ARG A 123 36.28 -30.46 -21.50
N GLN A 124 36.84 -30.00 -20.37
CA GLN A 124 38.17 -30.42 -19.91
C GLN A 124 38.15 -31.73 -19.08
N HIS A 125 36.97 -32.29 -18.80
CA HIS A 125 36.84 -33.47 -17.95
C HIS A 125 37.35 -34.73 -18.67
N LYS A 126 38.46 -35.31 -18.19
CA LYS A 126 39.10 -36.51 -18.77
C LYS A 126 38.98 -37.77 -17.89
N SER A 127 37.97 -37.79 -16.99
CA SER A 127 37.68 -38.85 -16.00
C SER A 127 38.56 -38.89 -14.74
N SER A 128 37.92 -38.72 -13.57
CA SER A 128 38.27 -39.26 -12.24
C SER A 128 37.18 -38.93 -11.20
N SER A 129 36.50 -37.78 -11.28
CA SER A 129 35.23 -37.53 -10.53
C SER A 129 34.46 -36.32 -11.11
N PRO A 130 33.12 -36.37 -11.27
CA PRO A 130 32.30 -35.25 -11.74
C PRO A 130 31.86 -34.27 -10.64
N ALA A 131 32.32 -34.46 -9.39
CA ALA A 131 31.81 -33.73 -8.22
C ALA A 131 31.86 -32.19 -8.38
N SER A 132 32.92 -31.64 -8.97
CA SER A 132 33.06 -30.18 -9.17
C SER A 132 32.10 -29.60 -10.22
N ILE A 133 31.63 -30.42 -11.17
CA ILE A 133 30.62 -30.07 -12.16
C ILE A 133 29.24 -30.12 -11.52
N ILE A 134 28.95 -31.19 -10.75
CA ILE A 134 27.68 -31.36 -10.02
C ILE A 134 27.47 -30.18 -9.06
N ILE A 135 28.49 -29.82 -8.27
CA ILE A 135 28.42 -28.66 -7.36
C ILE A 135 28.09 -27.37 -8.12
N ALA A 136 28.69 -27.15 -9.29
CA ALA A 136 28.44 -25.93 -10.06
C ALA A 136 27.01 -25.91 -10.67
N ILE A 137 26.50 -27.06 -11.10
CA ILE A 137 25.10 -27.20 -11.55
C ILE A 137 24.12 -26.94 -10.39
N ASP A 138 24.40 -27.48 -9.20
CA ASP A 138 23.55 -27.25 -8.02
C ASP A 138 23.53 -25.77 -7.61
N GLN A 139 24.64 -25.05 -7.74
CA GLN A 139 24.68 -23.61 -7.48
C GLN A 139 23.89 -22.81 -8.52
N LEU A 140 23.95 -23.21 -9.78
CA LEU A 140 23.15 -22.60 -10.84
C LEU A 140 21.65 -22.80 -10.57
N LYS A 141 21.25 -24.01 -10.17
CA LYS A 141 19.88 -24.33 -9.77
C LYS A 141 19.41 -23.45 -8.60
N LYS A 142 20.21 -23.36 -7.53
CA LYS A 142 19.89 -22.49 -6.38
C LYS A 142 19.76 -21.02 -6.78
N GLY A 143 20.62 -20.53 -7.68
CA GLY A 143 20.55 -19.17 -8.20
C GLY A 143 19.24 -18.92 -8.96
N ALA A 144 18.86 -19.86 -9.83
CA ALA A 144 17.59 -19.79 -10.55
C ALA A 144 16.38 -19.79 -9.60
N GLU A 145 16.38 -20.66 -8.58
CA GLU A 145 15.34 -20.70 -7.55
C GLU A 145 15.21 -19.33 -6.84
N VAL A 146 16.32 -18.76 -6.36
CA VAL A 146 16.34 -17.45 -5.69
C VAL A 146 15.83 -16.33 -6.62
N MET A 147 16.22 -16.34 -7.89
CA MET A 147 15.76 -15.36 -8.88
C MET A 147 14.26 -15.50 -9.18
N MET A 148 13.73 -16.72 -9.25
CA MET A 148 12.31 -16.96 -9.46
C MET A 148 11.46 -16.46 -8.28
N LEU A 149 11.86 -16.79 -7.06
CA LEU A 149 11.24 -16.27 -5.82
C LEU A 149 11.31 -14.73 -5.78
N SER A 150 12.46 -14.16 -6.11
CA SER A 150 12.62 -12.70 -6.17
C SER A 150 11.72 -12.06 -7.24
N SER A 151 11.55 -12.70 -8.39
CA SER A 151 10.64 -12.25 -9.45
C SER A 151 9.18 -12.24 -8.99
N GLU A 152 8.77 -13.24 -8.21
CA GLU A 152 7.43 -13.31 -7.63
C GLU A 152 7.19 -12.19 -6.61
N LEU A 153 8.13 -11.99 -5.68
CA LEU A 153 8.09 -10.86 -4.73
C LEU A 153 8.05 -9.50 -5.45
N MET A 154 8.80 -9.35 -6.55
CA MET A 154 8.76 -8.14 -7.37
C MET A 154 7.41 -7.96 -8.07
N ARG A 155 6.76 -9.03 -8.54
CA ARG A 155 5.42 -8.96 -9.13
C ARG A 155 4.37 -8.54 -8.11
N ASP A 156 4.38 -9.14 -6.92
CA ASP A 156 3.49 -8.74 -5.82
C ASP A 156 3.69 -7.27 -5.43
N ARG A 157 4.96 -6.87 -5.40
CA ARG A 157 5.36 -5.50 -5.14
C ARG A 157 4.77 -4.53 -6.17
N ILE A 158 4.96 -4.81 -7.45
CA ILE A 158 4.42 -3.99 -8.55
C ILE A 158 2.90 -3.90 -8.43
N SER A 159 2.20 -5.02 -8.22
CA SER A 159 0.74 -5.02 -8.05
C SER A 159 0.27 -4.16 -6.87
N SER A 160 0.97 -4.24 -5.73
CA SER A 160 0.67 -3.41 -4.57
C SER A 160 0.87 -1.91 -4.86
N LEU A 161 1.94 -1.56 -5.55
CA LEU A 161 2.24 -0.19 -5.94
C LEU A 161 1.21 0.36 -6.92
N GLU A 162 0.78 -0.44 -7.90
CA GLU A 162 -0.28 -0.05 -8.83
C GLU A 162 -1.59 0.25 -8.09
N LYS A 163 -2.02 -0.65 -7.18
CA LYS A 163 -3.21 -0.43 -6.34
C LYS A 163 -3.09 0.85 -5.50
N ALA A 164 -1.94 1.06 -4.86
CA ALA A 164 -1.69 2.26 -4.06
C ALA A 164 -1.72 3.54 -4.91
N ASN A 165 -1.12 3.51 -6.10
CA ASN A 165 -1.08 4.64 -7.02
C ASN A 165 -2.47 4.95 -7.59
N SER A 166 -3.28 3.94 -7.90
CA SER A 166 -4.69 4.11 -8.29
C SER A 166 -5.51 4.77 -7.17
N ALA A 167 -5.34 4.32 -5.92
CA ALA A 167 -6.01 4.92 -4.77
C ALA A 167 -5.56 6.38 -4.55
N ALA A 168 -4.25 6.65 -4.64
CA ALA A 168 -3.71 8.01 -4.53
C ALA A 168 -4.23 8.92 -5.66
N SER A 169 -4.30 8.42 -6.88
CA SER A 169 -4.84 9.14 -8.04
C SER A 169 -6.33 9.43 -7.89
N ALA A 170 -7.12 8.47 -7.41
CA ALA A 170 -8.54 8.67 -7.10
C ALA A 170 -8.74 9.75 -6.03
N ARG A 171 -7.89 9.77 -4.99
CA ARG A 171 -7.90 10.82 -3.96
C ARG A 171 -7.58 12.20 -4.53
N ARG A 172 -6.59 12.30 -5.43
CA ARG A 172 -6.23 13.57 -6.10
C ARG A 172 -7.37 14.10 -6.97
N ARG A 173 -8.14 13.21 -7.61
CA ARG A 173 -9.32 13.58 -8.42
C ARG A 173 -10.53 14.00 -7.58
N ARG A 174 -10.58 13.65 -6.29
CA ARG A 174 -11.70 14.02 -5.41
C ARG A 174 -11.67 15.52 -5.16
N SER A 175 -12.78 16.21 -5.44
CA SER A 175 -12.91 17.65 -5.20
C SER A 175 -12.67 17.95 -3.72
N LYS A 176 -11.71 18.83 -3.43
CA LYS A 176 -11.47 19.36 -2.08
C LYS A 176 -12.44 20.50 -1.82
N LYS A 177 -13.75 20.20 -1.78
CA LYS A 177 -14.74 21.19 -1.31
C LYS A 177 -14.38 21.54 0.13
N HIS A 178 -14.07 22.81 0.35
CA HIS A 178 -13.77 23.37 1.65
C HIS A 178 -15.05 23.29 2.50
N ILE A 179 -15.05 22.45 3.54
CA ILE A 179 -16.11 22.47 4.55
C ILE A 179 -15.91 23.78 5.32
N GLN A 180 -16.92 24.66 5.30
CA GLN A 180 -16.90 26.04 5.80
C GLN A 180 -16.03 26.24 7.06
N LYS A 181 -15.23 27.31 7.03
CA LYS A 181 -14.60 27.88 8.21
C LYS A 181 -15.69 28.47 9.10
N HIS A 182 -15.88 27.85 10.28
CA HIS A 182 -16.68 28.31 11.43
C HIS A 182 -18.16 27.88 11.45
N GLY A 183 -18.52 27.21 12.55
CA GLY A 183 -19.86 26.70 12.88
C GLY A 183 -19.76 25.36 13.63
N VAL A 184 -20.53 25.18 14.70
CA VAL A 184 -20.70 23.87 15.35
C VAL A 184 -21.66 23.05 14.49
N LEU A 185 -21.18 21.98 13.86
CA LEU A 185 -22.04 21.05 13.12
C LEU A 185 -22.80 20.19 14.15
N THR A 186 -24.09 20.44 14.32
CA THR A 186 -24.95 19.63 15.16
C THR A 186 -25.31 18.32 14.44
N LYS A 187 -25.65 17.27 15.21
CA LYS A 187 -26.02 15.96 14.64
C LYS A 187 -27.15 16.06 13.61
N GLY A 188 -28.21 16.83 13.91
CA GLY A 188 -29.34 17.04 13.00
C GLY A 188 -28.93 17.74 11.71
N ALA A 189 -28.12 18.80 11.79
CA ALA A 189 -27.59 19.45 10.59
C ALA A 189 -26.71 18.50 9.74
N GLY A 190 -26.01 17.56 10.38
CA GLY A 190 -25.28 16.49 9.69
C GLY A 190 -26.19 15.50 8.96
N GLU A 191 -27.31 15.12 9.59
CA GLU A 191 -28.33 14.23 9.00
C GLU A 191 -29.02 14.90 7.80
N ASP A 192 -29.36 16.19 7.91
CA ASP A 192 -29.96 16.96 6.81
C ASP A 192 -29.05 17.06 5.58
N ILE A 193 -27.74 17.27 5.81
CA ILE A 193 -26.74 17.30 4.72
C ILE A 193 -26.64 15.93 4.03
N LEU A 194 -26.74 14.82 4.78
CA LEU A 194 -26.72 13.49 4.19
C LEU A 194 -27.98 13.25 3.35
N ALA A 195 -29.15 13.60 3.88
CA ALA A 195 -30.43 13.48 3.17
C ALA A 195 -30.44 14.30 1.88
N GLN A 196 -29.91 15.53 1.91
CA GLN A 196 -29.81 16.37 0.72
C GLN A 196 -28.86 15.76 -0.33
N ASN A 197 -27.71 15.22 0.09
CA ASN A 197 -26.77 14.58 -0.84
C ASN A 197 -27.35 13.30 -1.47
N GLU A 198 -28.16 12.54 -0.73
CA GLU A 198 -28.87 11.37 -1.27
C GLU A 198 -29.94 11.79 -2.29
N ALA A 199 -30.73 12.82 -1.97
CA ALA A 199 -31.70 13.40 -2.90
C ALA A 199 -31.03 13.91 -4.18
N ASP A 200 -29.93 14.67 -4.07
CA ASP A 200 -29.18 15.18 -5.22
C ASP A 200 -28.59 14.05 -6.09
N GLN A 201 -28.11 12.96 -5.47
CA GLN A 201 -27.62 11.79 -6.20
C GLN A 201 -28.75 11.06 -6.94
N GLN A 202 -29.93 10.99 -6.33
CA GLN A 202 -31.09 10.37 -6.93
C GLN A 202 -31.61 11.19 -8.11
N ILE A 203 -31.69 12.52 -7.97
CA ILE A 203 -32.00 13.46 -9.07
C ILE A 203 -31.00 13.30 -10.21
N ALA A 204 -29.69 13.31 -9.92
CA ALA A 204 -28.66 13.16 -10.95
C ALA A 204 -28.71 11.80 -11.66
N HIS A 205 -29.13 10.74 -10.97
CA HIS A 205 -29.34 9.42 -11.55
C HIS A 205 -30.59 9.39 -12.44
N GLU A 206 -31.70 9.99 -11.99
CA GLU A 206 -32.94 10.13 -12.76
C GLU A 206 -32.74 11.01 -14.00
N GLU A 207 -31.99 12.10 -13.93
CA GLU A 207 -31.64 12.94 -15.10
C GLU A 207 -30.83 12.17 -16.14
N ARG A 208 -29.89 11.32 -15.71
CA ARG A 208 -29.10 10.47 -16.62
C ARG A 208 -29.96 9.40 -17.29
N GLN A 209 -30.93 8.83 -16.57
CA GLN A 209 -31.87 7.85 -17.13
C GLN A 209 -32.97 8.51 -17.99
N GLY A 210 -33.41 9.70 -17.62
CA GLY A 210 -34.36 10.53 -18.35
C GLY A 210 -33.77 11.05 -19.65
N GLY A 211 -32.49 11.42 -19.68
CA GLY A 211 -31.77 11.78 -20.91
C GLY A 211 -31.68 10.62 -21.92
N ALA A 212 -31.68 9.36 -21.45
CA ALA A 212 -31.73 8.19 -22.32
C ALA A 212 -33.15 7.85 -22.83
N ARG A 213 -34.21 8.24 -22.09
CA ARG A 213 -35.62 8.05 -22.50
C ARG A 213 -36.18 9.21 -23.33
N SER A 214 -35.69 10.42 -23.14
CA SER A 214 -36.07 11.64 -23.87
C SER A 214 -35.28 11.83 -25.16
N GLY A 215 -34.92 10.75 -25.85
CA GLY A 215 -34.31 10.74 -27.19
C GLY A 215 -35.18 11.36 -28.30
N VAL A 216 -36.08 12.29 -27.98
CA VAL A 216 -36.57 13.28 -28.92
C VAL A 216 -35.50 14.37 -29.00
N SER A 217 -34.42 14.05 -29.72
CA SER A 217 -33.67 15.09 -30.41
C SER A 217 -34.70 15.97 -31.11
N GLN A 218 -34.81 17.25 -30.74
CA GLN A 218 -35.42 18.24 -31.61
C GLN A 218 -34.59 18.21 -32.90
N ARG A 219 -35.01 17.34 -33.84
CA ARG A 219 -34.43 17.25 -35.18
C ARG A 219 -34.53 18.65 -35.74
N ALA A 220 -33.37 19.31 -35.90
CA ALA A 220 -33.29 20.58 -36.59
C ALA A 220 -34.11 20.47 -37.89
N GLN A 221 -35.13 21.30 -38.03
CA GLN A 221 -36.02 21.26 -39.19
C GLN A 221 -35.17 21.33 -40.46
N ARG A 222 -35.31 20.34 -41.34
CA ARG A 222 -34.54 20.28 -42.58
C ARG A 222 -34.90 21.49 -43.44
N ARG A 223 -33.90 22.34 -43.71
CA ARG A 223 -34.01 23.51 -44.59
C ARG A 223 -33.61 23.13 -46.00
N CYS A 224 -34.27 23.70 -47.00
CA CYS A 224 -33.90 23.60 -48.40
C CYS A 224 -32.48 24.14 -48.59
N THR A 225 -31.57 23.37 -49.20
CA THR A 225 -30.19 23.82 -49.41
C THR A 225 -30.07 24.99 -50.39
N ARG A 226 -31.13 25.27 -51.17
CA ARG A 226 -31.16 26.33 -52.19
C ARG A 226 -31.63 27.68 -51.65
N CYS A 227 -32.73 27.72 -50.90
CA CYS A 227 -33.31 28.96 -50.36
C CYS A 227 -33.32 29.05 -48.83
N LYS A 228 -32.82 28.03 -48.11
CA LYS A 228 -32.76 27.93 -46.65
C LYS A 228 -34.11 27.98 -45.90
N GLU A 229 -35.22 27.94 -46.62
CA GLU A 229 -36.57 27.80 -46.06
C GLU A 229 -36.90 26.36 -45.66
N THR A 230 -37.82 26.19 -44.71
CA THR A 230 -38.30 24.86 -44.27
C THR A 230 -39.54 24.44 -45.07
N GLY A 231 -39.87 23.14 -45.08
CA GLY A 231 -41.10 22.61 -45.71
C GLY A 231 -40.95 22.07 -47.14
N HIS A 232 -39.77 22.21 -47.77
CA HIS A 232 -39.48 21.61 -49.08
C HIS A 232 -37.99 21.28 -49.23
N ASN A 233 -37.60 20.54 -50.27
CA ASN A 233 -36.20 20.22 -50.57
C ASN A 233 -35.73 20.88 -51.87
N SER A 234 -34.43 20.83 -52.16
CA SER A 234 -33.82 21.52 -53.31
C SER A 234 -34.37 21.11 -54.68
N ARG A 235 -34.94 19.90 -54.81
CA ARG A 235 -35.52 19.38 -56.05
C ARG A 235 -36.90 19.97 -56.35
N THR A 236 -37.59 20.47 -55.32
CA THR A 236 -38.95 21.05 -55.42
C THR A 236 -38.93 22.55 -55.11
N CYS A 237 -37.76 23.19 -55.23
CA CYS A 237 -37.57 24.60 -54.92
C CYS A 237 -37.82 25.46 -56.17
N ASN A 238 -38.85 26.31 -56.11
CA ASN A 238 -39.32 27.12 -57.23
C ASN A 238 -38.49 28.40 -57.48
N THR A 239 -37.40 28.64 -56.76
CA THR A 239 -36.50 29.77 -57.02
C THR A 239 -35.59 29.43 -58.20
N ASN A 240 -36.11 29.61 -59.41
CA ASN A 240 -35.38 29.42 -60.66
C ASN A 240 -35.88 30.41 -61.73
N THR A 241 -35.59 31.69 -61.54
CA THR A 241 -35.66 32.70 -62.60
C THR A 241 -34.43 33.59 -62.49
N ILE A 242 -33.32 33.10 -63.03
CA ILE A 242 -32.27 34.00 -63.53
C ILE A 242 -32.84 34.51 -64.86
N ASN A 243 -33.34 35.74 -64.86
CA ASN A 243 -33.53 36.49 -66.10
C ASN A 243 -32.12 36.78 -66.65
N ILE A 244 -31.87 36.29 -67.85
CA ILE A 244 -30.78 36.73 -68.71
C ILE A 244 -31.33 37.92 -69.49
N GLU A 245 -30.79 39.11 -69.24
CA GLU A 245 -30.61 40.18 -70.23
C GLU A 245 -29.17 40.67 -70.10
#